data_AF-A0A914E4B2-F1
#
_entry.id   AF-A0A914E4B2-F1
#
_cell.length_a   1.000
_cell.length_b   1.000
_cell.length_c   1.000
_cell.angle_alpha   90.00
_cell.angle_beta   90.00
_cell.angle_gamma   90.00
#
_symmetry.space_group_name_H-M   'P 1'
#
loop_
_entity.id
_entity.type
_entity.pdbx_description
1 polymer ?
#
loop_
_entity_poly.entity_id
_entity_poly.type
_entity_poly.pdbx_seq_one_letter_code
_entity_poly.pdbx_strand_id
1 'polypeptide(L)'
;MANSPIVATSVVQHQDVEPMPGMIIKDNMDIDADNLASKPGQFSDCCNFCQVTQGCVAYAWNDYQGGTCWLKSANGPIRNNNGVKIGFLNSGSSDYTLKKSYEGNNFFDAFDFWTNGDPTHGFVDYVDRPTAERTGLISIINGKVKISADSDSQIPHGKRGRPSVRVHSKDSYNEGLFLFDIDHMPTGPGTWPAYWLVGDNWPNNGEADILEGVGGDNFNHFALHTKNGCRMPEQDQNLFTGKWATGKNGRPATNCYVYEPAQWANQGCSISSPDGFFGDEFNSGQGGVFAFEWDRSSYMRTWIFKRNQIPSDILQSNPNPSNWGKPISYFKLGENCTPNHFNAMKIIINLTFCGDWAGQVYPGGMSACIDKVRNNPEAYKNAYWLINYVKVFDH
;
A
#
# COMPACT_ATOMS: atom_id res chain seq x y z
N MET A 1 -3.30 67.41 6.99
CA MET A 1 -2.11 67.09 7.81
C MET A 1 -2.48 65.90 8.69
N ALA A 2 -1.64 64.87 8.61
CA ALA A 2 -1.68 63.52 9.19
C ALA A 2 -2.77 63.13 10.22
N ASN A 3 -3.57 62.11 9.85
CA ASN A 3 -4.21 61.17 10.77
C ASN A 3 -3.29 59.93 10.89
N SER A 4 -2.89 59.58 12.10
CA SER A 4 -2.24 58.28 12.41
C SER A 4 -3.29 57.17 12.49
N PRO A 5 -2.99 55.94 12.02
CA PRO A 5 -3.93 54.84 12.05
C PRO A 5 -3.93 54.12 13.41
N ILE A 6 -5.12 53.70 13.82
CA ILE A 6 -5.37 52.81 14.94
C ILE A 6 -4.93 51.39 14.54
N VAL A 7 -3.98 50.82 15.28
CA VAL A 7 -3.59 49.42 15.14
C VAL A 7 -4.65 48.58 15.84
N ALA A 8 -5.46 47.86 15.06
CA ALA A 8 -6.33 46.80 15.56
C ALA A 8 -5.46 45.58 15.91
N THR A 9 -5.42 45.22 17.18
CA THR A 9 -4.88 43.94 17.63
C THR A 9 -5.83 42.83 17.20
N SER A 10 -5.42 42.05 16.20
CA SER A 10 -6.11 40.82 15.81
C SER A 10 -5.98 39.80 16.93
N VAL A 11 -7.11 39.48 17.57
CA VAL A 11 -7.23 38.29 18.43
C VAL A 11 -7.10 37.08 17.52
N VAL A 12 -6.01 36.33 17.65
CA VAL A 12 -5.89 34.99 17.06
C VAL A 12 -6.86 34.11 17.83
N GLN A 13 -8.01 33.81 17.24
CA GLN A 13 -8.84 32.70 17.70
C GLN A 13 -8.00 31.42 17.52
N HIS A 14 -7.62 30.79 18.63
CA HIS A 14 -7.15 29.41 18.61
C HIS A 14 -8.29 28.57 18.02
N GLN A 15 -8.06 28.02 16.82
CA GLN A 15 -8.90 26.97 16.29
C GLN A 15 -8.76 25.77 17.23
N ASP A 16 -9.88 25.35 17.83
CA ASP A 16 -9.98 24.07 18.49
C ASP A 16 -9.68 22.99 17.45
N VAL A 17 -8.51 22.34 17.59
CA VAL A 17 -8.15 21.18 16.77
C VAL A 17 -9.09 20.06 17.18
N GLU A 18 -9.97 19.64 16.26
CA GLU A 18 -10.85 18.50 16.49
C GLU A 18 -10.01 17.27 16.92
N PRO A 19 -10.51 16.44 17.86
CA PRO A 19 -9.83 15.21 18.25
C PRO A 19 -9.58 14.34 17.01
N MET A 20 -8.39 13.75 16.90
CA MET A 20 -8.16 12.72 15.88
C MET A 20 -9.22 11.61 16.00
N PRO A 21 -9.77 11.09 14.89
CA PRO A 21 -10.78 10.04 14.93
C PRO A 21 -10.32 8.85 15.77
N GLY A 22 -11.12 8.48 16.79
CA GLY A 22 -10.83 7.35 17.68
C GLY A 22 -10.27 7.69 19.07
N MET A 23 -10.13 8.97 19.42
CA MET A 23 -9.53 9.40 20.69
C MET A 23 -10.59 9.85 21.70
N ILE A 24 -10.61 9.24 22.90
CA ILE A 24 -11.43 9.74 24.02
C ILE A 24 -10.59 10.74 24.81
N ILE A 25 -10.98 12.01 24.80
CA ILE A 25 -10.36 13.08 25.58
C ILE A 25 -11.19 13.35 26.84
N LYS A 26 -10.49 13.54 27.96
CA LYS A 26 -11.09 13.94 29.24
C LYS A 26 -10.27 15.05 29.87
N ASP A 27 -10.90 16.19 30.12
CA ASP A 27 -10.30 17.33 30.81
C ASP A 27 -10.43 17.22 32.34
N ASN A 28 -9.52 17.87 33.06
CA ASN A 28 -9.43 17.92 34.53
C ASN A 28 -9.38 16.52 35.18
N MET A 29 -8.72 15.60 34.49
CA MET A 29 -8.58 14.21 34.91
C MET A 29 -7.15 13.76 34.69
N ASP A 30 -6.72 12.77 35.47
CA ASP A 30 -5.43 12.08 35.33
C ASP A 30 -5.64 10.56 35.41
N ILE A 31 -4.68 9.81 34.88
CA ILE A 31 -4.63 8.36 34.91
C ILE A 31 -3.64 7.93 35.99
N ASP A 32 -4.14 7.24 37.01
CA ASP A 32 -3.37 6.62 38.07
C ASP A 32 -2.71 5.33 37.56
N ALA A 33 -1.68 5.50 36.73
CA ALA A 33 -0.85 4.44 36.18
C ALA A 33 0.59 4.93 36.01
N ASP A 34 1.53 3.97 35.97
CA ASP A 34 2.95 4.26 35.81
C ASP A 34 3.24 4.92 34.46
N ASN A 35 4.06 5.97 34.52
CA ASN A 35 4.57 6.65 33.35
C ASN A 35 5.73 5.84 32.75
N LEU A 36 5.61 5.44 31.49
CA LEU A 36 6.70 4.84 30.71
C LEU A 36 7.77 5.87 30.37
N ALA A 37 7.33 7.08 30.03
CA ALA A 37 8.18 8.19 29.63
C ALA A 37 7.43 9.51 29.77
N SER A 38 8.17 10.61 29.73
CA SER A 38 7.63 11.96 29.52
C SER A 38 8.28 12.63 28.32
N LYS A 39 7.51 13.44 27.59
CA LYS A 39 7.95 14.19 26.42
C LYS A 39 7.43 15.63 26.48
N PRO A 40 8.26 16.66 26.23
CA PRO A 40 7.77 18.03 26.12
C PRO A 40 6.91 18.19 24.86
N GLY A 41 5.81 18.94 24.95
CA GLY A 41 4.91 19.17 23.82
C GLY A 41 3.54 19.73 24.23
N GLN A 42 2.72 20.04 23.23
CA GLN A 42 1.31 20.38 23.41
C GLN A 42 0.46 19.11 23.56
N PHE A 43 -0.76 19.24 24.07
CA PHE A 43 -1.67 18.10 24.22
C PHE A 43 -1.91 17.34 22.89
N SER A 44 -1.94 18.07 21.77
CA SER A 44 -2.08 17.51 20.41
C SER A 44 -0.94 16.57 20.03
N ASP A 45 0.26 16.74 20.60
CA ASP A 45 1.44 15.96 20.27
C ASP A 45 1.49 14.62 21.03
N CYS A 46 0.80 14.56 22.17
CA CYS A 46 0.90 13.43 23.09
C CYS A 46 0.39 12.12 22.50
N CYS A 47 -0.60 12.16 21.60
CA CYS A 47 -1.08 10.97 20.92
C CYS A 47 0.01 10.33 20.07
N ASN A 48 0.68 11.13 19.22
CA ASN A 48 1.77 10.66 18.37
C ASN A 48 2.93 10.12 19.22
N PHE A 49 3.28 10.81 20.31
CA PHE A 49 4.32 10.33 21.23
C PHE A 49 3.95 9.00 21.87
N CYS A 50 2.69 8.81 22.26
CA CYS A 50 2.22 7.54 22.80
C CYS A 50 2.22 6.44 21.73
N GLN A 51 1.74 6.71 20.51
CA GLN A 51 1.69 5.73 19.42
C GLN A 51 3.06 5.15 19.04
N VAL A 52 4.13 5.95 19.12
CA VAL A 52 5.50 5.52 18.82
C VAL A 52 6.26 4.99 20.04
N THR A 53 5.68 5.07 21.25
CA THR A 53 6.30 4.59 22.48
C THR A 53 5.79 3.19 22.80
N GLN A 54 6.68 2.20 22.73
CA GLN A 54 6.33 0.81 23.02
C GLN A 54 5.67 0.66 24.40
N GLY A 55 4.49 0.04 24.42
CA GLY A 55 3.71 -0.21 25.63
C GLY A 55 2.84 0.96 26.08
N CYS A 56 2.88 2.11 25.41
CA CYS A 56 2.00 3.23 25.75
C CYS A 56 0.58 2.96 25.25
N VAL A 57 -0.40 3.09 26.12
CA VAL A 57 -1.83 2.87 25.80
C VAL A 57 -2.71 4.09 26.11
N ALA A 58 -2.18 5.05 26.87
CA ALA A 58 -2.84 6.30 27.19
C ALA A 58 -1.80 7.36 27.53
N TYR A 59 -2.20 8.61 27.61
CA TYR A 59 -1.31 9.70 27.99
C TYR A 59 -2.07 10.75 28.79
N ALA A 60 -1.34 11.42 29.69
CA ALA A 60 -1.81 12.60 30.41
C ALA A 60 -0.94 13.79 30.03
N TRP A 61 -1.51 14.98 29.99
CA TRP A 61 -0.80 16.22 29.67
C TRP A 61 -1.13 17.28 30.71
N ASN A 62 -0.11 18.04 31.10
CA ASN A 62 -0.26 19.24 31.91
C ASN A 62 0.74 20.32 31.48
N ASP A 63 0.61 21.50 32.06
CA ASP A 63 1.44 22.68 31.79
C ASP A 63 2.84 22.62 32.41
N TYR A 64 3.23 21.48 32.99
CA TYR A 64 4.56 21.30 33.56
C TYR A 64 5.65 21.61 32.53
N GLN A 65 6.57 22.50 32.89
CA GLN A 65 7.67 22.98 32.04
C GLN A 65 7.24 23.52 30.65
N GLY A 66 6.05 24.13 30.56
CA GLY A 66 5.53 24.68 29.31
C GLY A 66 4.77 23.68 28.45
N GLY A 67 4.48 22.49 29.00
CA GLY A 67 3.70 21.44 28.36
C GLY A 67 4.46 20.12 28.38
N THR A 68 3.93 19.14 29.10
CA THR A 68 4.53 17.80 29.19
C THR A 68 3.48 16.71 28.97
N CYS A 69 3.77 15.79 28.06
CA CYS A 69 3.05 14.54 27.85
C CYS A 69 3.64 13.44 28.72
N TRP A 70 2.84 12.88 29.62
CA TRP A 70 3.14 11.73 30.46
C TRP A 70 2.53 10.47 29.82
N LEU A 71 3.39 9.60 29.27
CA LEU A 71 2.98 8.43 28.50
C LEU A 71 2.73 7.25 29.45
N LYS A 72 1.52 6.69 29.44
CA LYS A 72 1.04 5.71 30.43
C LYS A 72 1.12 4.29 29.89
N SER A 73 1.59 3.37 30.73
CA SER A 73 1.68 1.93 30.44
C SER A 73 0.35 1.18 30.52
N ALA A 74 -0.67 1.77 31.15
CA ALA A 74 -1.96 1.12 31.38
C ALA A 74 -3.10 2.14 31.45
N ASN A 75 -4.33 1.67 31.19
CA ASN A 75 -5.57 2.39 31.47
C ASN A 75 -5.91 2.25 32.96
N GLY A 76 -5.15 2.94 33.82
CA GLY A 76 -5.36 2.95 35.26
C GLY A 76 -6.63 3.70 35.69
N PRO A 77 -6.99 3.65 36.99
CA PRO A 77 -8.11 4.40 37.53
C PRO A 77 -8.02 5.90 37.20
N ILE A 78 -9.13 6.49 36.76
CA ILE A 78 -9.19 7.92 36.46
C ILE A 78 -9.51 8.68 37.75
N ARG A 79 -8.74 9.74 38.03
CA ARG A 79 -8.96 10.63 39.16
C ARG A 79 -9.10 12.07 38.70
N ASN A 80 -9.87 12.86 39.44
CA ASN A 80 -9.97 14.29 39.19
C ASN A 80 -8.61 14.94 39.47
N ASN A 81 -8.11 15.71 38.51
CA ASN A 81 -6.89 16.47 38.64
C ASN A 81 -6.98 17.72 37.75
N ASN A 82 -7.22 18.88 38.36
CA ASN A 82 -7.47 20.12 37.63
C ASN A 82 -6.23 20.53 36.80
N GLY A 83 -6.47 20.90 35.54
CA GLY A 83 -5.41 21.30 34.61
C GLY A 83 -4.70 20.15 33.90
N VAL A 84 -5.08 18.90 34.18
CA VAL A 84 -4.60 17.72 33.45
C VAL A 84 -5.61 17.31 32.37
N LYS A 85 -5.12 17.01 31.17
CA LYS A 85 -5.91 16.45 30.07
C LYS A 85 -5.41 15.04 29.78
N ILE A 86 -6.31 14.08 29.68
CA ILE A 86 -5.95 12.71 29.29
C ILE A 86 -6.52 12.34 27.94
N GLY A 87 -5.76 11.51 27.21
CA GLY A 87 -6.20 10.84 26.00
C GLY A 87 -5.89 9.35 26.08
N PHE A 88 -6.80 8.54 25.54
CA PHE A 88 -6.61 7.10 25.42
C PHE A 88 -6.29 6.79 23.96
N LEU A 89 -5.27 5.97 23.73
CA LEU A 89 -5.19 5.28 22.45
C LEU A 89 -6.37 4.31 22.43
N ASN A 90 -7.19 4.35 21.39
CA ASN A 90 -8.21 3.33 21.23
C ASN A 90 -7.47 2.00 21.03
N SER A 91 -7.34 1.23 22.11
CA SER A 91 -7.18 -0.21 22.03
C SER A 91 -8.53 -0.77 21.58
N GLY A 92 -8.97 -0.39 20.38
CA GLY A 92 -9.89 -1.26 19.66
C GLY A 92 -9.12 -2.56 19.52
N SER A 93 -9.63 -3.63 20.16
CA SER A 93 -9.23 -4.98 19.80
C SER A 93 -9.22 -5.03 18.28
N SER A 94 -8.10 -5.44 17.68
CA SER A 94 -8.14 -5.75 16.27
C SER A 94 -9.15 -6.89 16.12
N ASP A 95 -10.13 -6.72 15.24
CA ASP A 95 -10.94 -7.84 14.77
C ASP A 95 -10.11 -8.76 13.84
N TYR A 96 -8.91 -8.32 13.45
CA TYR A 96 -8.02 -9.05 12.57
C TYR A 96 -7.11 -10.01 13.32
N THR A 97 -7.13 -11.28 12.90
CA THR A 97 -6.22 -12.32 13.39
C THR A 97 -5.28 -12.79 12.28
N LEU A 98 -3.99 -12.97 12.61
CA LEU A 98 -3.00 -13.40 11.61
C LEU A 98 -3.35 -14.80 11.09
N LYS A 99 -3.69 -14.88 9.81
CA LYS A 99 -3.99 -16.14 9.11
C LYS A 99 -2.74 -16.77 8.53
N LYS A 100 -1.89 -15.95 7.88
CA LYS A 100 -0.70 -16.44 7.16
C LYS A 100 0.39 -15.38 7.13
N SER A 101 1.63 -15.81 7.34
CA SER A 101 2.84 -15.01 7.10
C SER A 101 3.67 -15.67 5.99
N TYR A 102 4.03 -14.90 4.98
CA TYR A 102 4.94 -15.26 3.91
C TYR A 102 6.22 -14.42 4.07
N GLU A 103 7.26 -15.01 4.65
CA GLU A 103 8.52 -14.33 4.90
C GLU A 103 9.68 -15.32 5.04
N GLY A 104 10.90 -14.81 4.87
CA GLY A 104 12.14 -15.58 5.05
C GLY A 104 12.19 -16.87 4.21
N ASN A 105 12.81 -17.91 4.78
CA ASN A 105 13.14 -19.15 4.08
C ASN A 105 11.92 -19.91 3.55
N ASN A 106 10.76 -19.73 4.18
CA ASN A 106 9.54 -20.45 3.81
C ASN A 106 8.73 -19.72 2.74
N PHE A 107 9.15 -18.52 2.33
CA PHE A 107 8.41 -17.71 1.35
C PHE A 107 8.19 -18.50 0.06
N PHE A 108 9.25 -18.96 -0.61
CA PHE A 108 9.14 -19.61 -1.92
C PHE A 108 8.47 -20.99 -1.88
N ASP A 109 8.34 -21.63 -0.72
CA ASP A 109 7.63 -22.90 -0.58
C ASP A 109 6.12 -22.71 -0.65
N ALA A 110 5.62 -21.51 -0.35
CA ALA A 110 4.21 -21.18 -0.33
C ALA A 110 3.68 -20.68 -1.69
N PHE A 111 4.52 -20.61 -2.71
CA PHE A 111 4.16 -20.15 -4.04
C PHE A 111 4.53 -21.17 -5.14
N ASP A 112 3.74 -21.18 -6.20
CA ASP A 112 4.05 -21.82 -7.46
C ASP A 112 4.71 -20.82 -8.42
N PHE A 113 5.65 -21.30 -9.24
CA PHE A 113 6.39 -20.47 -10.20
C PHE A 113 5.75 -20.61 -11.58
N TRP A 114 5.29 -19.48 -12.14
CA TRP A 114 4.72 -19.42 -13.47
C TRP A 114 5.83 -19.45 -14.52
N THR A 115 5.76 -20.37 -15.48
CA THR A 115 6.77 -20.52 -16.54
C THR A 115 6.20 -20.42 -17.96
N ASN A 116 4.89 -20.24 -18.08
CA ASN A 116 4.23 -20.05 -19.37
C ASN A 116 4.56 -18.66 -19.95
N GLY A 117 4.13 -18.43 -21.20
CA GLY A 117 4.18 -17.10 -21.79
C GLY A 117 3.49 -16.06 -20.90
N ASP A 118 3.98 -14.83 -20.95
CA ASP A 118 3.39 -13.72 -20.21
C ASP A 118 2.01 -13.37 -20.78
N PRO A 119 0.93 -13.43 -19.98
CA PRO A 119 -0.41 -13.11 -20.45
C PRO A 119 -0.57 -11.67 -20.95
N THR A 120 0.30 -10.75 -20.52
CA THR A 120 0.33 -9.34 -20.96
C THR A 120 1.34 -9.10 -22.08
N HIS A 121 1.79 -10.18 -22.73
CA HIS A 121 2.68 -10.16 -23.90
C HIS A 121 4.00 -9.41 -23.67
N GLY A 122 4.49 -9.37 -22.44
CA GLY A 122 5.76 -8.75 -22.10
C GLY A 122 6.96 -9.44 -22.74
N PHE A 123 8.04 -8.67 -22.94
CA PHE A 123 9.34 -9.19 -23.34
C PHE A 123 10.09 -9.75 -22.12
N VAL A 124 9.50 -10.79 -21.53
CA VAL A 124 9.97 -11.46 -20.32
C VAL A 124 10.11 -12.98 -20.55
N ASP A 125 11.05 -13.60 -19.85
CA ASP A 125 11.22 -15.05 -19.79
C ASP A 125 11.01 -15.51 -18.34
N TYR A 126 9.78 -15.87 -17.96
CA TYR A 126 9.53 -16.38 -16.61
C TYR A 126 10.12 -17.77 -16.43
N VAL A 127 11.02 -17.90 -15.45
CA VAL A 127 11.76 -19.14 -15.17
C VAL A 127 11.22 -19.89 -13.95
N ASP A 128 11.49 -21.19 -13.90
CA ASP A 128 11.16 -22.02 -12.73
C ASP A 128 12.05 -21.70 -11.52
N ARG A 129 11.64 -22.20 -10.35
CA ARG A 129 12.37 -21.99 -9.10
C ARG A 129 13.82 -22.49 -9.14
N PRO A 130 14.13 -23.74 -9.57
CA PRO A 130 15.52 -24.21 -9.61
C PRO A 130 16.42 -23.34 -10.51
N THR A 131 15.89 -22.85 -11.64
CA THR A 131 16.60 -21.93 -12.51
C THR A 131 16.81 -20.59 -11.82
N ALA A 132 15.76 -20.00 -11.24
CA ALA A 132 15.84 -18.73 -10.53
C ALA A 132 16.85 -18.74 -9.37
N GLU A 133 16.91 -19.84 -8.60
CA GLU A 133 17.88 -20.02 -7.52
C GLU A 133 19.31 -20.10 -8.07
N ARG A 134 19.52 -20.96 -9.09
CA ARG A 134 20.84 -21.15 -9.71
C ARG A 134 21.36 -19.88 -10.38
N THR A 135 20.49 -19.07 -10.98
CA THR A 135 20.87 -17.83 -11.66
C THR A 135 20.79 -16.60 -10.74
N GLY A 136 20.50 -16.79 -9.44
CA GLY A 136 20.48 -15.70 -8.46
C GLY A 136 19.31 -14.72 -8.61
N LEU A 137 18.27 -15.05 -9.38
CA LEU A 137 17.07 -14.25 -9.52
C LEU A 137 16.20 -14.27 -8.27
N ILE A 138 16.34 -15.32 -7.44
CA ILE A 138 15.72 -15.36 -6.12
C ILE A 138 16.76 -15.70 -5.05
N SER A 139 16.60 -15.10 -3.87
CA SER A 139 17.42 -15.40 -2.70
C SER A 139 16.76 -14.89 -1.42
N ILE A 140 17.26 -15.34 -0.27
CA ILE A 140 16.99 -14.73 1.04
C ILE A 140 18.22 -13.95 1.49
N ILE A 141 18.06 -12.66 1.75
CA ILE A 141 19.13 -11.75 2.17
C ILE A 141 18.74 -11.16 3.53
N ASN A 142 19.47 -11.53 4.58
CA ASN A 142 19.21 -11.06 5.95
C ASN A 142 17.75 -11.26 6.39
N GLY A 143 17.17 -12.41 6.04
CA GLY A 143 15.76 -12.74 6.32
C GLY A 143 14.73 -12.13 5.36
N LYS A 144 15.15 -11.26 4.45
CA LYS A 144 14.29 -10.62 3.43
C LYS A 144 14.32 -11.41 2.14
N VAL A 145 13.20 -11.44 1.44
CA VAL A 145 13.03 -12.17 0.18
C VAL A 145 13.41 -11.24 -0.96
N LYS A 146 14.39 -11.65 -1.78
CA LYS A 146 14.74 -10.95 -3.02
C LYS A 146 14.20 -11.71 -4.22
N ILE A 147 13.51 -10.99 -5.11
CA ILE A 147 13.07 -11.48 -6.43
C ILE A 147 13.51 -10.45 -7.47
N SER A 148 14.38 -10.82 -8.41
CA SER A 148 14.95 -9.91 -9.41
C SER A 148 14.79 -10.43 -10.83
N ALA A 149 14.94 -9.53 -11.79
CA ALA A 149 15.24 -9.91 -13.17
C ALA A 149 16.75 -10.12 -13.38
N ASP A 150 17.11 -10.76 -14.48
CA ASP A 150 18.49 -10.78 -14.96
C ASP A 150 18.96 -9.36 -15.23
N SER A 151 20.15 -9.01 -14.73
CA SER A 151 20.77 -7.71 -14.91
C SER A 151 22.17 -7.78 -15.52
N ASP A 152 22.56 -8.96 -16.02
CA ASP A 152 23.94 -9.22 -16.45
C ASP A 152 24.02 -9.58 -17.93
N SER A 153 22.96 -10.17 -18.50
CA SER A 153 22.99 -10.70 -19.86
C SER A 153 22.20 -9.86 -20.87
N GLN A 154 22.79 -9.68 -22.05
CA GLN A 154 22.02 -9.29 -23.23
C GLN A 154 21.15 -10.45 -23.68
N ILE A 155 19.95 -10.16 -24.19
CA ILE A 155 18.98 -11.19 -24.56
C ILE A 155 19.15 -11.55 -26.06
N PRO A 156 19.52 -12.80 -26.41
CA PRO A 156 19.63 -13.18 -27.82
C PRO A 156 18.33 -13.01 -28.60
N HIS A 157 18.42 -12.75 -29.90
CA HIS A 157 17.25 -12.73 -30.77
C HIS A 157 16.52 -14.08 -30.76
N GLY A 158 15.19 -14.04 -30.84
CA GLY A 158 14.33 -15.23 -30.80
C GLY A 158 14.06 -15.80 -29.41
N LYS A 159 14.59 -15.19 -28.33
CA LYS A 159 14.22 -15.52 -26.94
C LYS A 159 12.94 -14.78 -26.52
N ARG A 160 12.23 -15.37 -25.53
CA ARG A 160 10.97 -14.83 -24.99
C ARG A 160 11.15 -13.42 -24.41
N GLY A 161 12.26 -13.19 -23.72
CA GLY A 161 12.55 -11.91 -23.10
C GLY A 161 13.63 -11.97 -22.04
N ARG A 162 13.70 -10.92 -21.23
CA ARG A 162 14.61 -10.86 -20.08
C ARG A 162 14.15 -11.84 -18.98
N PRO A 163 15.04 -12.73 -18.48
CA PRO A 163 14.69 -13.63 -17.39
C PRO A 163 14.16 -12.89 -16.16
N SER A 164 13.05 -13.37 -15.63
CA SER A 164 12.38 -12.82 -14.45
C SER A 164 11.55 -13.91 -13.77
N VAL A 165 10.84 -13.54 -12.70
CA VAL A 165 10.03 -14.46 -11.91
C VAL A 165 8.61 -13.91 -11.75
N ARG A 166 7.64 -14.82 -11.82
CA ARG A 166 6.25 -14.62 -11.44
C ARG A 166 5.83 -15.75 -10.51
N VAL A 167 5.45 -15.40 -9.29
CA VAL A 167 5.01 -16.36 -8.27
C VAL A 167 3.53 -16.19 -7.99
N HIS A 168 2.83 -17.31 -7.79
CA HIS A 168 1.40 -17.38 -7.47
C HIS A 168 1.26 -18.09 -6.12
N SER A 169 0.55 -17.51 -5.14
CA SER A 169 0.37 -18.20 -3.86
C SER A 169 -0.39 -19.50 -4.06
N LYS A 170 0.01 -20.53 -3.32
CA LYS A 170 -0.73 -21.81 -3.28
C LYS A 170 -2.09 -21.65 -2.60
N ASP A 171 -2.12 -20.81 -1.56
CA ASP A 171 -3.35 -20.44 -0.86
C ASP A 171 -4.15 -19.42 -1.70
N SER A 172 -5.48 -19.49 -1.59
CA SER A 172 -6.43 -18.56 -2.21
C SER A 172 -7.30 -17.90 -1.15
N TYR A 173 -7.76 -16.68 -1.42
CA TYR A 173 -8.48 -15.83 -0.47
C TYR A 173 -9.81 -15.34 -1.03
N ASN A 174 -10.78 -15.10 -0.15
CA ASN A 174 -12.09 -14.52 -0.51
C ASN A 174 -12.39 -13.18 0.17
N GLU A 175 -11.52 -12.79 1.11
CA GLU A 175 -11.52 -11.56 1.89
C GLU A 175 -10.25 -11.52 2.75
N GLY A 176 -10.04 -10.42 3.47
CA GLY A 176 -9.01 -10.28 4.47
C GLY A 176 -8.23 -8.97 4.36
N LEU A 177 -7.31 -8.77 5.29
CA LEU A 177 -6.34 -7.68 5.27
C LEU A 177 -4.97 -8.22 4.88
N PHE A 178 -4.40 -7.66 3.82
CA PHE A 178 -3.12 -8.05 3.23
C PHE A 178 -2.12 -6.93 3.46
N LEU A 179 -1.05 -7.22 4.20
CA LEU A 179 0.07 -6.31 4.43
C LEU A 179 1.26 -6.77 3.61
N PHE A 180 1.67 -5.96 2.63
CA PHE A 180 2.86 -6.19 1.83
C PHE A 180 3.93 -5.16 2.21
N ASP A 181 4.93 -5.62 2.97
CA ASP A 181 6.03 -4.79 3.45
C ASP A 181 7.27 -5.01 2.58
N ILE A 182 7.72 -3.94 1.93
CA ILE A 182 8.87 -3.96 1.02
C ILE A 182 9.86 -2.84 1.36
N ASP A 183 11.15 -3.17 1.30
CA ASP A 183 12.22 -2.16 1.30
C ASP A 183 12.44 -1.57 -0.10
N HIS A 184 12.17 -2.36 -1.14
CA HIS A 184 12.47 -2.03 -2.52
C HIS A 184 11.48 -2.68 -3.49
N MET A 185 11.03 -1.95 -4.49
CA MET A 185 10.30 -2.46 -5.66
C MET A 185 11.12 -2.30 -6.95
N PRO A 186 10.88 -3.11 -7.99
CA PRO A 186 11.62 -3.01 -9.24
C PRO A 186 11.48 -1.64 -9.91
N THR A 187 12.60 -1.10 -10.39
CA THR A 187 12.63 0.07 -11.27
C THR A 187 13.54 -0.15 -12.47
N GLY A 188 13.32 0.64 -13.51
CA GLY A 188 14.11 0.62 -14.73
C GLY A 188 13.28 0.90 -15.98
N PRO A 189 13.93 1.19 -17.11
CA PRO A 189 13.22 1.46 -18.35
C PRO A 189 12.50 0.21 -18.86
N GLY A 190 11.20 0.37 -19.12
CA GLY A 190 10.35 -0.70 -19.66
C GLY A 190 9.95 -1.77 -18.64
N THR A 191 10.27 -1.62 -17.35
CA THR A 191 9.78 -2.53 -16.29
C THR A 191 8.28 -2.37 -16.09
N TRP A 192 7.63 -3.45 -15.68
CA TRP A 192 6.25 -3.46 -15.20
C TRP A 192 6.14 -4.41 -14.00
N PRO A 193 6.44 -3.93 -12.79
CA PRO A 193 6.26 -4.69 -11.56
C PRO A 193 4.79 -4.69 -11.11
N ALA A 194 4.36 -5.80 -10.51
CA ALA A 194 3.04 -5.88 -9.88
C ALA A 194 3.02 -6.76 -8.62
N TYR A 195 2.29 -6.32 -7.60
CA TYR A 195 1.74 -7.13 -6.50
C TYR A 195 0.23 -6.99 -6.50
N TRP A 196 -0.46 -8.11 -6.71
CA TRP A 196 -1.88 -8.13 -7.05
C TRP A 196 -2.53 -9.46 -6.66
N LEU A 197 -3.86 -9.51 -6.76
CA LEU A 197 -4.69 -10.66 -6.47
C LEU A 197 -5.47 -11.07 -7.72
N VAL A 198 -5.58 -12.37 -8.02
CA VAL A 198 -6.35 -12.86 -9.18
C VAL A 198 -7.02 -14.19 -8.94
N GLY A 199 -8.26 -14.35 -9.41
CA GLY A 199 -8.97 -15.63 -9.40
C GLY A 199 -8.66 -16.52 -10.62
N ASP A 200 -8.75 -17.84 -10.46
CA ASP A 200 -8.34 -18.85 -11.46
C ASP A 200 -9.10 -18.83 -12.82
N ASN A 201 -10.11 -17.97 -13.01
CA ASN A 201 -10.89 -17.81 -14.24
C ASN A 201 -11.02 -16.31 -14.58
N TRP A 202 -9.92 -15.69 -14.98
CA TRP A 202 -9.89 -14.27 -15.31
C TRP A 202 -10.70 -13.95 -16.59
N PRO A 203 -11.46 -12.83 -16.65
CA PRO A 203 -11.72 -11.85 -15.58
C PRO A 203 -12.98 -12.19 -14.75
N ASN A 204 -13.55 -13.40 -14.91
CA ASN A 204 -14.81 -13.79 -14.29
C ASN A 204 -14.75 -13.94 -12.76
N ASN A 205 -13.55 -14.23 -12.23
CA ASN A 205 -13.26 -14.31 -10.80
C ASN A 205 -12.41 -13.14 -10.29
N GLY A 206 -12.27 -12.10 -11.11
CA GLY A 206 -11.74 -10.81 -10.70
C GLY A 206 -10.23 -10.74 -10.57
N GLU A 207 -9.77 -9.50 -10.50
CA GLU A 207 -8.39 -9.08 -10.30
C GLU A 207 -8.39 -7.81 -9.44
N ALA A 208 -7.43 -7.69 -8.55
CA ALA A 208 -7.19 -6.47 -7.78
C ALA A 208 -5.70 -6.12 -7.77
N ASP A 209 -5.36 -5.00 -8.41
CA ASP A 209 -4.00 -4.48 -8.49
C ASP A 209 -3.75 -3.54 -7.32
N ILE A 210 -2.85 -3.96 -6.44
CA ILE A 210 -2.58 -3.30 -5.15
C ILE A 210 -1.35 -2.42 -5.27
N LEU A 211 -0.32 -2.95 -5.92
CA LEU A 211 0.87 -2.23 -6.32
C LEU A 211 1.12 -2.53 -7.78
N GLU A 212 1.02 -1.52 -8.65
CA GLU A 212 1.29 -1.65 -10.07
C GLU A 212 1.74 -0.31 -10.67
N GLY A 213 2.60 -0.39 -11.66
CA GLY A 213 3.05 0.74 -12.46
C GLY A 213 4.05 0.30 -13.52
N VAL A 214 4.49 1.24 -14.35
CA VAL A 214 5.46 0.99 -15.42
C VAL A 214 6.71 1.85 -15.24
N GLY A 215 7.78 1.49 -15.96
CA GLY A 215 9.06 2.16 -15.85
C GLY A 215 8.97 3.68 -16.06
N GLY A 216 9.33 4.45 -15.03
CA GLY A 216 9.28 5.91 -15.02
C GLY A 216 8.15 6.50 -14.17
N ASP A 217 7.19 5.69 -13.71
CA ASP A 217 6.14 6.16 -12.81
C ASP A 217 6.70 6.56 -11.43
N ASN A 218 6.11 7.58 -10.83
CA ASN A 218 6.39 8.01 -9.45
C ASN A 218 5.17 7.84 -8.52
N PHE A 219 4.07 7.31 -9.04
CA PHE A 219 2.84 7.06 -8.30
C PHE A 219 2.35 5.66 -8.61
N ASN A 220 1.61 5.09 -7.67
CA ASN A 220 1.07 3.75 -7.78
C ASN A 220 -0.28 3.77 -8.49
N HIS A 221 -0.53 2.75 -9.30
CA HIS A 221 -1.84 2.47 -9.89
C HIS A 221 -2.54 1.38 -9.08
N PHE A 222 -3.79 1.64 -8.71
CA PHE A 222 -4.72 0.64 -8.17
C PHE A 222 -5.80 0.40 -9.20
N ALA A 223 -6.15 -0.85 -9.45
CA ALA A 223 -7.23 -1.18 -10.36
C ALA A 223 -8.00 -2.42 -9.91
N LEU A 224 -9.26 -2.52 -10.33
CA LEU A 224 -10.00 -3.77 -10.32
C LEU A 224 -10.41 -4.15 -11.74
N HIS A 225 -10.24 -5.42 -12.10
CA HIS A 225 -10.63 -5.98 -13.38
C HIS A 225 -11.65 -7.09 -13.18
N THR A 226 -12.74 -7.03 -13.95
CA THR A 226 -13.91 -7.90 -13.79
C THR A 226 -14.57 -8.21 -15.13
N LYS A 227 -15.44 -9.22 -15.15
CA LYS A 227 -16.50 -9.32 -16.17
C LYS A 227 -17.50 -8.17 -16.05
N ASN A 228 -18.39 -8.02 -17.04
CA ASN A 228 -19.36 -6.92 -17.04
C ASN A 228 -20.26 -6.92 -15.79
N GLY A 229 -20.68 -5.73 -15.34
CA GLY A 229 -21.59 -5.55 -14.20
C GLY A 229 -20.92 -5.14 -12.88
N CYS A 230 -19.74 -4.54 -12.92
CA CYS A 230 -19.09 -3.93 -11.76
C CYS A 230 -18.71 -2.47 -12.09
N ARG A 231 -19.37 -1.52 -11.43
CA ARG A 231 -19.13 -0.09 -11.62
C ARG A 231 -19.07 0.64 -10.30
N MET A 232 -18.07 1.49 -10.17
CA MET A 232 -17.88 2.37 -9.02
C MET A 232 -18.80 3.58 -9.14
N PRO A 233 -19.56 3.94 -8.09
CA PRO A 233 -20.33 5.18 -8.09
C PRO A 233 -19.33 6.36 -8.11
N GLU A 234 -19.47 7.26 -9.08
CA GLU A 234 -18.51 8.34 -9.40
C GLU A 234 -18.36 9.43 -8.31
N GLN A 235 -18.91 9.26 -7.11
CA GLN A 235 -19.19 10.39 -6.22
C GLN A 235 -18.88 10.14 -4.75
N ASP A 236 -17.69 9.63 -4.45
CA ASP A 236 -17.19 9.88 -3.10
C ASP A 236 -15.67 9.98 -3.00
N GLN A 237 -15.12 11.04 -3.59
CA GLN A 237 -13.75 11.47 -3.32
C GLN A 237 -13.54 11.75 -1.81
N ASN A 238 -14.58 11.80 -0.97
CA ASN A 238 -14.46 11.86 0.48
C ASN A 238 -14.20 10.49 1.14
N LEU A 239 -14.12 9.38 0.38
CA LEU A 239 -13.73 8.06 0.91
C LEU A 239 -12.25 7.73 0.74
N PHE A 240 -11.55 8.38 -0.19
CA PHE A 240 -10.13 8.11 -0.47
C PHE A 240 -9.33 9.38 -0.82
N THR A 241 -8.00 9.32 -0.74
CA THR A 241 -7.10 10.48 -0.99
C THR A 241 -6.45 10.48 -2.37
N GLY A 242 -6.38 9.33 -3.05
CA GLY A 242 -5.92 9.20 -4.44
C GLY A 242 -6.88 9.85 -5.44
N LYS A 243 -6.60 9.73 -6.72
CA LYS A 243 -7.43 10.33 -7.79
C LYS A 243 -7.87 9.27 -8.78
N TRP A 244 -9.11 9.33 -9.24
CA TRP A 244 -9.55 8.49 -10.36
C TRP A 244 -8.63 8.70 -11.57
N ALA A 245 -8.18 7.60 -12.17
CA ALA A 245 -7.55 7.61 -13.48
C ALA A 245 -8.58 7.99 -14.54
N THR A 246 -8.10 8.49 -15.68
CA THR A 246 -8.96 8.96 -16.76
C THR A 246 -9.06 7.92 -17.88
N GLY A 247 -10.28 7.65 -18.36
CA GLY A 247 -10.54 6.83 -19.53
C GLY A 247 -10.28 7.57 -20.86
N LYS A 248 -10.48 6.88 -21.98
CA LYS A 248 -10.28 7.43 -23.34
C LYS A 248 -11.11 8.70 -23.61
N ASN A 249 -12.27 8.80 -22.97
CA ASN A 249 -13.22 9.90 -23.15
C ASN A 249 -12.98 11.08 -22.20
N GLY A 250 -11.88 11.08 -21.43
CA GLY A 250 -11.60 12.15 -20.46
C GLY A 250 -12.39 12.05 -19.15
N ARG A 251 -13.19 11.00 -18.94
CA ARG A 251 -13.96 10.79 -17.70
C ARG A 251 -13.25 9.82 -16.75
N PRO A 252 -13.56 9.87 -15.44
CA PRO A 252 -13.09 8.89 -14.47
C PRO A 252 -13.33 7.43 -14.92
N ALA A 253 -12.27 6.61 -14.87
CA ALA A 253 -12.30 5.18 -15.13
C ALA A 253 -12.97 4.45 -13.95
N THR A 254 -14.30 4.41 -13.96
CA THR A 254 -15.12 3.87 -12.87
C THR A 254 -15.74 2.52 -13.18
N ASN A 255 -15.65 2.02 -14.41
CA ASN A 255 -16.17 0.70 -14.77
C ASN A 255 -15.05 -0.34 -14.68
N CYS A 256 -15.24 -1.37 -13.87
CA CYS A 256 -14.22 -2.41 -13.67
C CYS A 256 -14.26 -3.47 -14.77
N TYR A 257 -15.15 -3.35 -15.76
CA TYR A 257 -15.23 -4.26 -16.89
C TYR A 257 -14.04 -4.08 -17.85
N VAL A 258 -13.32 -5.18 -18.11
CA VAL A 258 -12.10 -5.18 -18.95
C VAL A 258 -12.34 -4.74 -20.41
N TYR A 259 -13.57 -4.82 -20.90
CA TYR A 259 -13.94 -4.40 -22.26
C TYR A 259 -14.84 -3.15 -22.29
N GLU A 260 -14.78 -2.29 -21.27
CA GLU A 260 -15.50 -1.00 -21.27
C GLU A 260 -15.03 -0.11 -22.45
N PRO A 261 -15.91 0.22 -23.41
CA PRO A 261 -15.52 1.01 -24.58
C PRO A 261 -15.04 2.43 -24.27
N ALA A 262 -15.55 3.04 -23.20
CA ALA A 262 -15.17 4.40 -22.78
C ALA A 262 -13.79 4.51 -22.11
N GLN A 263 -13.18 3.38 -21.76
CA GLN A 263 -11.91 3.28 -21.05
C GLN A 263 -10.79 2.75 -21.96
N TRP A 264 -9.55 2.87 -21.50
CA TRP A 264 -8.42 2.22 -22.18
C TRP A 264 -8.62 0.71 -22.21
N ALA A 265 -8.02 0.04 -23.20
CA ALA A 265 -8.18 -1.41 -23.33
C ALA A 265 -7.69 -2.08 -22.04
N ASN A 266 -8.54 -2.92 -21.43
CA ASN A 266 -8.25 -3.55 -20.15
C ASN A 266 -7.86 -2.59 -19.02
N GLN A 267 -8.41 -1.36 -18.97
CA GLN A 267 -8.05 -0.40 -17.90
C GLN A 267 -8.60 -0.78 -16.53
N GLY A 268 -9.76 -1.46 -16.49
CA GLY A 268 -10.52 -1.63 -15.26
C GLY A 268 -10.96 -0.29 -14.66
N CYS A 269 -11.48 -0.33 -13.44
CA CYS A 269 -11.75 0.88 -12.67
C CYS A 269 -10.50 1.19 -11.87
N SER A 270 -9.95 2.40 -12.00
CA SER A 270 -8.59 2.65 -11.52
C SER A 270 -8.45 3.98 -10.78
N ILE A 271 -7.66 3.95 -9.70
CA ILE A 271 -7.27 5.10 -8.89
C ILE A 271 -5.75 5.18 -8.89
N SER A 272 -5.20 6.38 -8.93
CA SER A 272 -3.76 6.63 -8.78
C SER A 272 -3.47 7.24 -7.41
N SER A 273 -2.37 6.84 -6.79
CA SER A 273 -1.85 7.53 -5.61
C SER A 273 -1.30 8.92 -5.96
N PRO A 274 -1.00 9.77 -4.97
CA PRO A 274 -0.06 10.87 -5.16
C PRO A 274 1.34 10.39 -5.58
N ASP A 275 2.18 11.33 -5.99
CA ASP A 275 3.60 11.09 -6.27
C ASP A 275 4.38 10.64 -5.01
N GLY A 276 5.49 9.94 -5.22
CA GLY A 276 6.38 9.44 -4.18
C GLY A 276 5.93 8.14 -3.51
N PHE A 277 4.96 7.44 -4.12
CA PHE A 277 4.41 6.17 -3.62
C PHE A 277 4.73 4.97 -4.54
N PHE A 278 5.56 5.18 -5.55
CA PHE A 278 6.04 4.13 -6.44
C PHE A 278 7.45 4.45 -6.92
N GLY A 279 8.17 3.43 -7.39
CA GLY A 279 9.43 3.60 -8.11
C GLY A 279 10.59 4.12 -7.26
N ASP A 280 11.47 4.88 -7.89
CA ASP A 280 12.76 5.29 -7.31
C ASP A 280 12.58 6.18 -6.07
N GLU A 281 11.57 7.05 -6.04
CA GLU A 281 11.31 7.90 -4.88
C GLU A 281 10.88 7.06 -3.67
N PHE A 282 10.00 6.09 -3.86
CA PHE A 282 9.59 5.18 -2.79
C PHE A 282 10.76 4.34 -2.28
N ASN A 283 11.60 3.82 -3.19
CA ASN A 283 12.82 3.09 -2.84
C ASN A 283 13.83 3.95 -2.07
N SER A 284 14.00 5.23 -2.44
CA SER A 284 14.88 6.17 -1.73
C SER A 284 14.44 6.41 -0.28
N GLY A 285 13.13 6.30 -0.01
CA GLY A 285 12.52 6.32 1.31
C GLY A 285 12.60 5.01 2.10
N GLN A 286 13.34 4.01 1.61
CA GLN A 286 13.44 2.65 2.19
C GLN A 286 12.10 1.88 2.16
N GLY A 287 11.29 2.18 1.16
CA GLY A 287 10.04 1.52 0.89
C GLY A 287 8.96 1.79 1.95
N GLY A 288 8.18 0.76 2.29
CA GLY A 288 7.00 0.91 3.14
C GLY A 288 6.06 -0.29 3.09
N VAL A 289 4.83 -0.07 3.56
CA VAL A 289 3.78 -1.10 3.64
C VAL A 289 2.60 -0.69 2.77
N PHE A 290 2.20 -1.59 1.87
CA PHE A 290 0.91 -1.55 1.20
C PHE A 290 -0.07 -2.38 2.02
N ALA A 291 -1.12 -1.76 2.55
CA ALA A 291 -2.16 -2.42 3.33
C ALA A 291 -3.45 -2.44 2.52
N PHE A 292 -3.83 -3.62 2.00
CA PHE A 292 -5.03 -3.83 1.21
C PHE A 292 -6.07 -4.57 2.04
N GLU A 293 -7.22 -3.93 2.26
CA GLU A 293 -8.34 -4.52 2.98
C GLU A 293 -9.45 -4.86 1.99
N TRP A 294 -9.79 -6.14 1.95
CA TRP A 294 -10.90 -6.67 1.18
C TRP A 294 -11.98 -7.17 2.13
N ASP A 295 -12.99 -6.33 2.38
CA ASP A 295 -14.25 -6.72 2.99
C ASP A 295 -15.20 -7.11 1.85
N ARG A 296 -15.45 -8.42 1.74
CA ARG A 296 -16.26 -8.97 0.66
C ARG A 296 -17.66 -8.37 0.58
N SER A 297 -18.22 -7.90 1.69
CA SER A 297 -19.58 -7.36 1.74
C SER A 297 -19.66 -5.87 1.48
N SER A 298 -18.53 -5.15 1.52
CA SER A 298 -18.53 -3.69 1.61
C SER A 298 -17.58 -3.01 0.63
N TYR A 299 -16.30 -3.38 0.59
CA TYR A 299 -15.28 -2.63 -0.12
C TYR A 299 -13.96 -3.37 -0.33
N MET A 300 -13.17 -2.83 -1.26
CA MET A 300 -11.73 -3.04 -1.36
C MET A 300 -11.04 -1.68 -1.22
N ARG A 301 -10.14 -1.52 -0.26
CA ARG A 301 -9.45 -0.24 -0.03
C ARG A 301 -7.99 -0.43 0.33
N THR A 302 -7.14 0.52 -0.07
CA THR A 302 -5.68 0.41 0.12
C THR A 302 -5.10 1.64 0.79
N TRP A 303 -4.20 1.43 1.76
CA TRP A 303 -3.30 2.44 2.30
C TRP A 303 -1.87 2.13 1.85
N ILE A 304 -1.06 3.18 1.71
CA ILE A 304 0.39 3.05 1.56
C ILE A 304 1.04 3.87 2.67
N PHE A 305 1.83 3.20 3.51
CA PHE A 305 2.61 3.84 4.56
C PHE A 305 4.08 3.84 4.16
N LYS A 306 4.71 5.01 4.03
CA LYS A 306 6.17 5.10 3.87
C LYS A 306 6.85 4.52 5.12
N ARG A 307 8.09 4.03 4.98
CA ARG A 307 8.82 3.32 6.03
C ARG A 307 8.75 3.95 7.43
N ASN A 308 8.87 5.28 7.52
CA ASN A 308 8.84 6.04 8.77
C ASN A 308 7.44 6.46 9.26
N GLN A 309 6.39 6.03 8.57
CA GLN A 309 4.99 6.35 8.83
C GLN A 309 4.13 5.08 9.03
N ILE A 310 4.76 3.90 9.16
CA ILE A 310 4.05 2.65 9.39
C ILE A 310 3.39 2.70 10.79
N PRO A 311 2.06 2.53 10.87
CA PRO A 311 1.34 2.44 12.13
C PRO A 311 1.92 1.37 13.09
N SER A 312 1.97 1.68 14.39
CA SER A 312 2.60 0.80 15.38
C SER A 312 1.87 -0.52 15.59
N ASP A 313 0.56 -0.54 15.35
CA ASP A 313 -0.28 -1.74 15.38
C ASP A 313 0.08 -2.73 14.26
N ILE A 314 0.46 -2.25 13.06
CA ILE A 314 1.05 -3.08 11.99
C ILE A 314 2.40 -3.67 12.46
N LEU A 315 3.27 -2.87 13.04
CA LEU A 315 4.59 -3.33 13.52
C LEU A 315 4.46 -4.38 14.63
N GLN A 316 3.39 -4.32 15.42
CA GLN A 316 3.05 -5.28 16.47
C GLN A 316 2.24 -6.48 15.97
N SER A 317 1.97 -6.56 14.66
CA SER A 317 1.12 -7.61 14.06
C SER A 317 -0.30 -7.70 14.66
N ASN A 318 -0.87 -6.55 15.03
CA ASN A 318 -2.22 -6.39 15.56
C ASN A 318 -2.96 -5.25 14.82
N PRO A 319 -3.08 -5.31 13.49
CA PRO A 319 -3.51 -4.18 12.67
C PRO A 319 -4.96 -3.77 12.93
N ASN A 320 -5.23 -2.47 13.02
CA ASN A 320 -6.57 -1.93 13.15
C ASN A 320 -6.80 -0.80 12.11
N PRO A 321 -7.36 -1.16 10.94
CA PRO A 321 -7.64 -0.20 9.86
C PRO A 321 -8.52 0.99 10.26
N SER A 322 -9.35 0.89 11.31
CA SER A 322 -10.21 2.00 11.74
C SER A 322 -9.41 3.22 12.22
N ASN A 323 -8.16 3.02 12.61
CA ASN A 323 -7.29 4.06 13.17
C ASN A 323 -6.29 4.64 12.15
N TRP A 324 -6.26 4.13 10.92
CA TRP A 324 -5.28 4.56 9.90
C TRP A 324 -5.73 5.79 9.10
N GLY A 325 -6.93 6.27 9.37
CA GLY A 325 -7.53 7.35 8.60
C GLY A 325 -7.93 6.92 7.21
N LYS A 326 -7.97 7.87 6.28
CA LYS A 326 -8.54 7.68 4.95
C LYS A 326 -7.60 6.85 4.04
N PRO A 327 -8.09 5.81 3.35
CA PRO A 327 -7.28 5.08 2.38
C PRO A 327 -6.90 5.93 1.17
N ILE A 328 -5.88 5.50 0.43
CA ILE A 328 -5.51 6.10 -0.85
C ILE A 328 -6.47 5.69 -1.96
N SER A 329 -6.93 4.44 -1.95
CA SER A 329 -7.95 3.95 -2.88
C SER A 329 -9.14 3.34 -2.13
N TYR A 330 -10.34 3.48 -2.71
CA TYR A 330 -11.55 2.87 -2.17
C TYR A 330 -12.47 2.47 -3.32
N PHE A 331 -12.71 1.17 -3.45
CA PHE A 331 -13.64 0.58 -4.40
C PHE A 331 -14.82 -0.01 -3.64
N LYS A 332 -16.00 0.57 -3.84
CA LYS A 332 -17.22 0.13 -3.15
C LYS A 332 -17.76 -1.16 -3.78
N LEU A 333 -17.96 -2.18 -2.96
CA LEU A 333 -18.68 -3.40 -3.33
C LEU A 333 -20.15 -3.29 -2.90
N GLY A 334 -21.03 -3.99 -3.58
CA GLY A 334 -22.47 -3.95 -3.31
C GLY A 334 -23.30 -4.11 -4.58
N GLU A 335 -24.43 -3.40 -4.66
CA GLU A 335 -25.39 -3.59 -5.76
C GLU A 335 -24.79 -3.28 -7.15
N ASN A 336 -24.02 -2.20 -7.28
CA ASN A 336 -23.39 -1.81 -8.57
C ASN A 336 -22.12 -2.62 -8.90
N CYS A 337 -21.57 -3.35 -7.93
CA CYS A 337 -20.43 -4.24 -8.12
C CYS A 337 -20.52 -5.37 -7.10
N THR A 338 -21.22 -6.44 -7.48
CA THR A 338 -21.51 -7.53 -6.55
C THR A 338 -20.24 -8.26 -6.13
N PRO A 339 -20.14 -8.74 -4.88
CA PRO A 339 -18.95 -9.46 -4.39
C PRO A 339 -18.56 -10.69 -5.22
N ASN A 340 -19.51 -11.28 -5.95
CA ASN A 340 -19.31 -12.46 -6.80
C ASN A 340 -18.42 -12.22 -8.02
N HIS A 341 -17.97 -10.98 -8.26
CA HIS A 341 -16.94 -10.70 -9.26
C HIS A 341 -15.55 -11.13 -8.80
N PHE A 342 -15.32 -11.31 -7.50
CA PHE A 342 -14.00 -11.61 -6.93
C PHE A 342 -14.07 -12.91 -6.12
N ASN A 343 -13.39 -13.97 -6.57
CA ASN A 343 -13.49 -15.29 -5.93
C ASN A 343 -12.15 -16.01 -5.93
N ALA A 344 -11.81 -16.63 -4.80
CA ALA A 344 -10.64 -17.48 -4.61
C ALA A 344 -9.38 -16.86 -5.24
N MET A 345 -9.08 -15.61 -4.88
CA MET A 345 -7.96 -14.88 -5.46
C MET A 345 -6.65 -15.32 -4.85
N LYS A 346 -5.65 -15.59 -5.70
CA LYS A 346 -4.27 -15.88 -5.32
C LYS A 346 -3.43 -14.61 -5.37
N ILE A 347 -2.46 -14.52 -4.48
CA ILE A 347 -1.47 -13.45 -4.45
C ILE A 347 -0.46 -13.69 -5.57
N ILE A 348 -0.23 -12.68 -6.39
CA ILE A 348 0.78 -12.68 -7.46
C ILE A 348 1.83 -11.63 -7.16
N ILE A 349 3.10 -12.00 -7.31
CA ILE A 349 4.22 -11.06 -7.36
C ILE A 349 4.99 -11.34 -8.65
N ASN A 350 5.15 -10.33 -9.49
CA ASN A 350 5.93 -10.47 -10.71
C ASN A 350 6.65 -9.18 -11.12
N LEU A 351 7.53 -9.37 -12.09
CA LEU A 351 8.12 -8.29 -12.87
C LEU A 351 8.12 -8.72 -14.34
N THR A 352 7.34 -8.04 -15.17
CA THR A 352 7.42 -8.16 -16.63
C THR A 352 8.12 -6.95 -17.25
N PHE A 353 8.25 -6.94 -18.57
CA PHE A 353 8.86 -5.86 -19.33
C PHE A 353 8.06 -5.57 -20.60
N CYS A 354 7.96 -4.30 -20.97
CA CYS A 354 7.25 -3.87 -22.17
C CYS A 354 5.79 -4.38 -22.18
N GLY A 355 5.39 -5.16 -23.18
CA GLY A 355 4.06 -5.75 -23.23
C GLY A 355 2.94 -4.74 -23.40
N ASP A 356 1.72 -5.20 -23.12
CA ASP A 356 0.48 -4.53 -23.46
C ASP A 356 0.33 -3.14 -22.84
N TRP A 357 1.00 -2.88 -21.72
CA TRP A 357 1.02 -1.55 -21.10
C TRP A 357 2.38 -0.87 -21.23
N ALA A 358 3.42 -1.31 -20.50
CA ALA A 358 4.69 -0.59 -20.45
C ALA A 358 5.31 -0.39 -21.83
N GLY A 359 5.14 -1.36 -22.75
CA GLY A 359 5.65 -1.26 -24.11
C GLY A 359 4.90 -0.26 -24.98
N GLN A 360 3.59 -0.11 -24.76
CA GLN A 360 2.75 0.84 -25.52
C GLN A 360 3.02 2.29 -25.12
N VAL A 361 3.24 2.53 -23.82
CA VAL A 361 3.50 3.89 -23.30
C VAL A 361 4.99 4.23 -23.28
N TYR A 362 5.88 3.29 -23.58
CA TYR A 362 7.32 3.53 -23.64
C TYR A 362 7.67 4.58 -24.70
N PRO A 363 8.59 5.53 -24.43
CA PRO A 363 9.07 6.47 -25.44
C PRO A 363 9.67 5.76 -26.67
N GLY A 364 9.06 5.95 -27.84
CA GLY A 364 9.42 5.22 -29.07
C GLY A 364 8.68 3.90 -29.28
N GLY A 365 7.73 3.58 -28.40
CA GLY A 365 6.83 2.45 -28.49
C GLY A 365 7.49 1.09 -28.23
N MET A 366 6.75 0.02 -28.55
CA MET A 366 7.10 -1.36 -28.22
C MET A 366 8.49 -1.76 -28.72
N SER A 367 8.87 -1.41 -29.95
CA SER A 367 10.18 -1.78 -30.51
C SER A 367 11.32 -1.17 -29.70
N ALA A 368 11.23 0.13 -29.38
CA ALA A 368 12.24 0.82 -28.58
C ALA A 368 12.33 0.25 -27.16
N CYS A 369 11.19 -0.15 -26.58
CA CYS A 369 11.16 -0.82 -25.28
C CYS A 369 11.91 -2.16 -25.32
N ILE A 370 11.57 -3.02 -26.30
CA ILE A 370 12.21 -4.33 -26.46
C ILE A 370 13.71 -4.17 -26.71
N ASP A 371 14.12 -3.22 -27.54
CA ASP A 371 15.54 -2.97 -27.83
C ASP A 371 16.29 -2.50 -26.58
N LYS A 372 15.67 -1.65 -25.74
CA LYS A 372 16.25 -1.25 -24.46
C LYS A 372 16.41 -2.44 -23.51
N VAL A 373 15.33 -3.21 -23.31
CA VAL A 373 15.33 -4.37 -22.41
C VAL A 373 16.31 -5.44 -22.86
N ARG A 374 16.44 -5.64 -24.17
CA ARG A 374 17.37 -6.62 -24.75
C ARG A 374 18.84 -6.26 -24.52
N ASN A 375 19.20 -5.02 -24.83
CA ASN A 375 20.60 -4.66 -25.09
C ASN A 375 21.31 -4.02 -23.90
N ASN A 376 20.58 -3.64 -22.84
CA ASN A 376 21.10 -2.89 -21.69
C ASN A 376 20.89 -3.62 -20.35
N PRO A 377 21.50 -4.80 -20.11
CA PRO A 377 21.35 -5.53 -18.84
C PRO A 377 21.64 -4.68 -17.60
N GLU A 378 22.62 -3.79 -17.67
CA GLU A 378 23.04 -2.92 -16.58
C GLU A 378 21.95 -1.97 -16.07
N ALA A 379 20.94 -1.67 -16.91
CA ALA A 379 19.80 -0.84 -16.54
C ALA A 379 18.83 -1.55 -15.57
N TYR A 380 19.00 -2.86 -15.36
CA TYR A 380 18.09 -3.71 -14.57
C TYR A 380 18.66 -4.12 -13.21
N LYS A 381 19.76 -3.50 -12.76
CA LYS A 381 20.32 -3.74 -11.41
C LYS A 381 19.34 -3.37 -10.28
N ASN A 382 18.46 -2.40 -10.52
CA ASN A 382 17.38 -2.00 -9.60
C ASN A 382 16.04 -2.67 -9.92
N ALA A 383 16.00 -3.62 -10.86
CA ALA A 383 14.79 -4.33 -11.22
C ALA A 383 14.56 -5.54 -10.29
N TYR A 384 14.38 -5.26 -8.99
CA TYR A 384 14.14 -6.28 -7.98
C TYR A 384 13.18 -5.83 -6.87
N TRP A 385 12.45 -6.81 -6.36
CA TRP A 385 11.73 -6.76 -5.10
C TRP A 385 12.68 -7.10 -3.94
N LEU A 386 12.60 -6.35 -2.85
CA LEU A 386 13.13 -6.74 -1.55
C LEU A 386 12.02 -6.70 -0.52
N ILE A 387 11.49 -7.88 -0.21
CA ILE A 387 10.26 -8.07 0.55
C ILE A 387 10.62 -8.46 1.97
N ASN A 388 10.09 -7.73 2.94
CA ASN A 388 10.18 -8.09 4.34
C ASN A 388 9.18 -9.21 4.64
N TYR A 389 7.90 -9.01 4.31
CA TYR A 389 6.86 -10.04 4.43
C TYR A 389 5.64 -9.72 3.55
N VAL A 390 4.84 -10.75 3.28
CA VAL A 390 3.39 -10.61 3.04
C VAL A 390 2.67 -11.24 4.22
N LYS A 391 1.80 -10.50 4.91
CA LYS A 391 0.96 -11.05 5.98
C LYS A 391 -0.50 -10.91 5.62
N VAL A 392 -1.28 -11.95 5.88
CA VAL A 392 -2.73 -11.96 5.63
C VAL A 392 -3.44 -12.21 6.95
N PHE A 393 -4.46 -11.39 7.21
CA PHE A 393 -5.29 -11.47 8.39
C PHE A 393 -6.76 -11.71 8.01
N ASP A 394 -7.45 -12.51 8.82
CA ASP A 394 -8.90 -12.72 8.74
C ASP A 394 -9.61 -11.78 9.72
N HIS A 395 -10.82 -11.33 9.39
CA HIS A 395 -11.73 -10.58 10.28
C HIS A 395 -13.08 -11.28 10.40
#